data_AF-A0A6I5EIG3-F1
#
_entry.id   AF-A0A6I5EIG3-F1
#
_cell.length_a   1.000
_cell.length_b   1.000
_cell.length_c   1.000
_cell.angle_alpha   90.00
_cell.angle_beta   90.00
_cell.angle_gamma   90.00
#
_symmetry.space_group_name_H-M   'P 1'
#
loop_
_entity.id
_entity.type
_entity.pdbx_description
1 polymer ?
#
loop_
_entity_poly.entity_id
_entity_poly.type
_entity_poly.pdbx_seq_one_letter_code
_entity_poly.pdbx_strand_id
1 'polypeptide(L)'
;MLGAVARGGWVYEVHAAGAGTDLYRVSLLEGYQEQRPLSAAESAALPALLPLVHAESALSEMGYFHGVMGSTADTALAYDRFVGHTRWFGGEDGTRLLNRIRTRLQRPGPVRFWNGSSPPTGEDRRAALVP
;
A
#
# COMPACT_ATOMS: atom_id res chain seq x y z
N MET A 1 -20.65 -0.35 -7.82
CA MET A 1 -21.66 0.58 -7.28
C MET A 1 -20.97 1.36 -6.16
N LEU A 2 -20.76 2.66 -6.34
CA LEU A 2 -20.09 3.53 -5.36
C LEU A 2 -21.05 3.81 -4.20
N GLY A 3 -20.58 3.67 -2.97
CA GLY A 3 -21.30 4.10 -1.77
C GLY A 3 -20.58 5.29 -1.16
N ALA A 4 -21.30 6.37 -0.89
CA ALA A 4 -20.78 7.50 -0.12
C ALA A 4 -21.24 7.36 1.34
N VAL A 5 -20.30 7.42 2.29
CA VAL A 5 -20.62 7.53 3.72
C VAL A 5 -20.19 8.91 4.18
N ALA A 6 -21.12 9.65 4.79
CA ALA A 6 -20.84 10.91 5.45
C ALA A 6 -20.61 10.67 6.95
N ARG A 7 -19.47 11.13 7.47
CA ARG A 7 -19.21 11.26 8.91
C ARG A 7 -18.56 12.61 9.18
N GLY A 8 -19.14 13.38 10.10
CA GLY A 8 -18.54 14.62 10.62
C GLY A 8 -18.28 15.71 9.57
N GLY A 9 -19.07 15.78 8.49
CA GLY A 9 -18.93 16.80 7.43
C GLY A 9 -18.04 16.40 6.25
N TRP A 10 -17.43 15.21 6.28
CA TRP A 10 -16.61 14.68 5.18
C TRP A 10 -17.36 13.57 4.43
N VAL A 11 -17.31 13.62 3.09
CA VAL A 11 -17.85 12.59 2.20
C VAL A 11 -16.70 11.69 1.78
N TYR A 12 -16.76 10.42 2.19
CA TYR A 12 -15.85 9.40 1.71
C TYR A 12 -16.46 8.73 0.48
N GLU A 13 -15.78 8.76 -0.66
CA GLU A 13 -16.07 7.81 -1.72
C GLU A 13 -15.55 6.44 -1.31
N VAL A 14 -16.44 5.60 -0.77
CA VAL A 14 -16.12 4.21 -0.53
C VAL A 14 -16.24 3.50 -1.87
N HIS A 15 -15.09 3.30 -2.51
CA HIS A 15 -15.01 2.35 -3.62
C HIS A 15 -15.44 0.99 -3.07
N ALA A 16 -16.47 0.40 -3.69
CA ALA A 16 -16.79 -1.01 -3.45
C ALA A 16 -15.48 -1.79 -3.50
N ALA A 17 -15.28 -2.72 -2.56
CA ALA A 17 -14.12 -3.61 -2.58
C ALA A 17 -13.99 -4.16 -4.00
N GLY A 18 -13.01 -3.64 -4.75
CA GLY A 18 -12.89 -4.00 -6.14
C GLY A 18 -12.71 -5.51 -6.20
N ALA A 19 -13.32 -6.18 -7.18
CA ALA A 19 -12.99 -7.57 -7.52
C ALA A 19 -11.52 -7.72 -8.02
N GLY A 20 -10.66 -6.74 -7.71
CA GLY A 20 -9.25 -6.67 -7.99
C GLY A 20 -8.51 -7.64 -7.10
N THR A 21 -8.54 -8.89 -7.53
CA THR A 21 -7.62 -9.95 -7.13
C THR A 21 -6.19 -9.40 -7.22
N ASP A 22 -5.65 -8.85 -6.14
CA ASP A 22 -4.28 -8.33 -5.98
C ASP A 22 -3.72 -7.33 -7.02
N LEU A 23 -4.55 -6.82 -7.94
CA LEU A 23 -4.08 -5.96 -9.04
C LEU A 23 -3.44 -4.67 -8.51
N TYR A 24 -4.03 -4.05 -7.49
CA TYR A 24 -3.53 -2.79 -6.94
C TYR A 24 -2.11 -2.87 -6.39
N ARG A 25 -1.77 -3.95 -5.67
CA ARG A 25 -0.44 -4.09 -5.05
C ARG A 25 0.61 -4.46 -6.08
N VAL A 26 0.25 -5.30 -7.05
CA VAL A 26 1.12 -5.60 -8.19
C VAL A 26 1.38 -4.33 -9.00
N SER A 27 0.36 -3.57 -9.38
CA SER A 27 0.54 -2.34 -10.16
C SER A 27 1.36 -1.27 -9.42
N LEU A 28 1.21 -1.14 -8.10
CA LEU A 28 2.07 -0.26 -7.30
C LEU A 28 3.54 -0.67 -7.40
N LEU A 29 3.82 -1.97 -7.29
CA LEU A 29 5.17 -2.53 -7.39
C LEU A 29 5.76 -2.38 -8.81
N GLU A 30 4.92 -2.41 -9.83
CA GLU A 30 5.31 -2.12 -11.21
C GLU A 30 5.73 -0.67 -11.37
N GLY A 31 4.88 0.28 -10.98
CA GLY A 31 5.21 1.70 -11.05
C GLY A 31 6.43 2.08 -10.19
N TYR A 32 6.63 1.43 -9.04
CA TYR A 32 7.84 1.63 -8.24
C TYR A 32 9.10 1.18 -9.00
N GLN A 33 9.06 0.01 -9.64
CA GLN A 33 10.21 -0.53 -10.38
C GLN A 33 10.50 0.21 -11.69
N GLU A 34 9.52 0.90 -12.27
CA GLU A 34 9.73 1.82 -13.39
C GLU A 34 10.63 2.99 -12.99
N GLN A 35 10.49 3.49 -11.75
CA GLN A 35 11.31 4.59 -11.24
C GLN A 35 12.61 4.11 -10.58
N ARG A 36 12.56 2.97 -9.89
CA ARG A 36 13.71 2.37 -9.18
C ARG A 36 13.65 0.84 -9.25
N PRO A 37 14.41 0.21 -10.15
CA PRO A 37 14.52 -1.23 -10.21
C PRO A 37 15.04 -1.82 -8.89
N LEU A 38 14.37 -2.87 -8.41
CA LEU A 38 14.82 -3.60 -7.23
C LEU A 38 15.98 -4.51 -7.59
N SER A 39 16.98 -4.58 -6.71
CA SER A 39 18.02 -5.60 -6.79
C SER A 39 17.44 -7.00 -6.55
N ALA A 40 18.22 -8.03 -6.88
CA ALA A 40 17.84 -9.42 -6.59
C ALA A 40 17.62 -9.66 -5.09
N ALA A 41 18.46 -9.05 -4.23
CA ALA A 41 18.33 -9.15 -2.78
C ALA A 41 17.04 -8.50 -2.27
N GLU A 42 16.72 -7.30 -2.75
CA GLU A 42 15.47 -6.61 -2.39
C GLU A 42 14.24 -7.36 -2.89
N SER A 43 14.30 -7.90 -4.11
CA SER A 43 13.22 -8.70 -4.70
C SER A 43 12.97 -9.99 -3.90
N ALA A 44 14.03 -10.61 -3.38
CA ALA A 44 13.92 -11.79 -2.52
C ALA A 44 13.40 -11.43 -1.12
N ALA A 45 13.80 -10.27 -0.58
CA ALA A 45 13.43 -9.83 0.75
C ALA A 45 11.99 -9.31 0.84
N LEU A 46 11.50 -8.60 -0.19
CA LEU A 46 10.23 -7.87 -0.13
C LEU A 46 9.03 -8.74 0.31
N PRO A 47 8.79 -9.95 -0.25
CA PRO A 47 7.68 -10.79 0.21
C PRO A 47 7.85 -11.27 1.66
N ALA A 48 9.08 -11.48 2.11
CA ALA A 48 9.36 -11.92 3.48
C ALA A 48 9.22 -10.79 4.50
N LEU A 49 9.55 -9.55 4.10
CA LEU A 49 9.44 -8.38 4.96
C LEU A 49 8.00 -7.85 5.06
N LEU A 50 7.16 -8.10 4.05
CA LEU A 50 5.80 -7.55 4.01
C LEU A 50 4.97 -7.88 5.28
N PRO A 51 4.91 -9.14 5.77
CA PRO A 51 4.19 -9.45 6.99
C PRO A 51 4.79 -8.76 8.22
N LEU A 52 6.12 -8.68 8.28
CA LEU A 52 6.86 -8.08 9.40
C LEU A 52 6.60 -6.58 9.50
N VAL A 53 6.63 -5.87 8.37
CA VAL A 53 6.35 -4.42 8.31
C VAL A 53 4.91 -4.13 8.74
N HIS A 54 3.94 -4.95 8.36
CA HIS A 54 2.55 -4.77 8.81
C HIS A 54 2.36 -5.05 10.31
N ALA A 55 3.08 -6.03 10.84
CA ALA A 55 3.09 -6.32 12.27
C ALA A 55 3.73 -5.16 13.06
N GLU A 56 4.89 -4.69 12.64
CA GLU A 56 5.62 -3.59 13.26
C GLU A 56 4.80 -2.29 13.21
N SER A 57 4.21 -1.95 12.06
CA SER A 57 3.33 -0.78 11.94
C SER A 57 2.14 -0.83 12.90
N ALA A 58 1.53 -2.00 13.12
CA ALA A 58 0.46 -2.17 14.10
C ALA A 58 0.95 -1.99 15.54
N LEU A 59 2.12 -2.52 15.88
CA LEU A 59 2.73 -2.32 17.21
C LEU A 59 3.10 -0.86 17.46
N SER A 60 3.66 -0.18 16.47
CA SER A 60 3.99 1.25 16.53
C SER A 60 2.74 2.11 16.70
N GLU A 61 1.65 1.81 16.00
CA GLU A 61 0.36 2.49 16.20
C GLU A 61 -0.24 2.22 17.58
N MET A 62 -0.16 0.98 18.09
CA MET A 62 -0.60 0.69 19.47
C MET A 62 0.17 1.55 20.48
N GLY A 63 1.50 1.63 20.37
CA GLY A 63 2.33 2.44 21.25
C GLY A 63 2.00 3.93 21.16
N TYR A 64 1.74 4.42 19.95
CA TYR A 64 1.32 5.80 19.71
C TYR A 64 -0.06 6.10 20.31
N PHE A 65 -1.07 5.27 20.05
CA PHE A 65 -2.43 5.51 20.55
C PHE A 65 -2.51 5.41 22.06
N HIS A 66 -1.79 4.47 22.65
CA HIS A 66 -1.74 4.32 24.09
C HIS A 66 -0.95 5.44 24.74
N GLY A 67 0.29 5.68 24.29
CA GLY A 67 1.24 6.56 24.97
C GLY A 67 1.10 8.04 24.65
N VAL A 68 0.80 8.39 23.40
CA VAL A 68 0.71 9.78 22.94
C VAL A 68 -0.73 10.28 22.98
N MET A 69 -1.67 9.49 22.47
CA MET A 69 -3.07 9.91 22.36
C MET A 69 -3.90 9.57 23.60
N GLY A 70 -3.44 8.65 24.45
CA GLY A 70 -4.21 8.16 25.61
C GLY A 70 -5.52 7.45 25.23
N SER A 71 -5.66 7.00 23.98
CA SER A 71 -6.89 6.42 23.46
C SER A 71 -6.87 4.90 23.57
N THR A 72 -7.59 4.38 24.57
CA THR A 72 -7.73 2.93 24.76
C THR A 72 -8.52 2.27 23.63
N ALA A 73 -9.49 2.99 23.05
CA ALA A 73 -10.27 2.52 21.92
C ALA A 73 -9.39 2.35 20.66
N ASP A 74 -8.57 3.34 20.32
CA ASP A 74 -7.68 3.25 19.15
C ASP A 74 -6.54 2.24 19.39
N THR A 75 -6.08 2.11 20.64
CA THR A 75 -5.12 1.06 21.03
C THR A 75 -5.69 -0.33 20.78
N ALA A 76 -6.96 -0.57 21.13
CA ALA A 76 -7.63 -1.84 20.88
C ALA A 76 -7.77 -2.14 19.38
N LEU A 77 -8.11 -1.13 18.56
CA LEU A 77 -8.15 -1.29 17.10
C LEU A 77 -6.78 -1.66 16.52
N ALA A 78 -5.70 -1.04 17.00
CA ALA A 78 -4.35 -1.36 16.55
C ALA A 78 -3.91 -2.76 17.00
N TYR A 79 -4.33 -3.22 18.19
CA TYR A 79 -4.13 -4.60 18.65
C TYR A 79 -4.88 -5.61 17.78
N ASP A 80 -6.16 -5.35 17.50
CA ASP A 80 -6.97 -6.20 16.63
C ASP A 80 -6.36 -6.29 15.23
N ARG A 81 -5.81 -5.18 14.72
CA ARG A 81 -5.09 -5.15 13.46
C ARG A 81 -3.79 -5.96 13.50
N PHE A 82 -3.02 -5.89 14.59
CA PHE A 82 -1.81 -6.71 14.77
C PHE A 82 -2.15 -8.21 14.70
N VAL A 83 -3.13 -8.66 15.50
CA VAL A 83 -3.56 -10.06 15.51
C VAL A 83 -4.20 -10.46 14.17
N GLY A 84 -5.02 -9.58 13.61
CA GLY A 84 -5.70 -9.79 12.33
C GLY A 84 -4.72 -9.94 11.17
N HIS A 85 -3.76 -9.03 11.02
CA HIS A 85 -2.76 -9.11 9.96
C HIS A 85 -1.81 -10.29 10.14
N THR A 86 -1.32 -10.57 11.35
CA THR A 86 -0.43 -11.73 11.59
C THR A 86 -1.13 -13.05 11.25
N ARG A 87 -2.40 -13.21 11.66
CA ARG A 87 -3.22 -14.37 11.26
C ARG A 87 -3.48 -14.42 9.76
N TRP A 88 -3.84 -13.31 9.15
CA TRP A 88 -4.17 -13.24 7.72
C TRP A 88 -2.95 -13.59 6.85
N PHE A 89 -1.77 -13.04 7.17
CA PHE A 89 -0.52 -13.37 6.48
C PHE A 89 -0.11 -14.84 6.67
N GLY A 90 -0.43 -15.44 7.81
CA GLY A 90 -0.26 -16.87 8.05
C GLY A 90 -1.33 -17.75 7.39
N GLY A 91 -2.38 -17.16 6.84
CA GLY A 91 -3.48 -17.87 6.18
C GLY A 91 -3.29 -18.06 4.67
N GLU A 92 -4.29 -18.69 4.04
CA GLU A 92 -4.26 -19.01 2.62
C GLU A 92 -4.21 -17.76 1.74
N ASP A 93 -4.99 -16.73 2.05
CA ASP A 93 -5.04 -15.49 1.28
C ASP A 93 -3.72 -14.69 1.38
N GLY A 94 -3.14 -14.62 2.58
CA GLY A 94 -1.82 -14.03 2.79
C GLY A 94 -0.75 -14.76 1.98
N THR A 95 -0.73 -16.08 2.06
CA THR A 95 0.20 -16.92 1.26
C THR A 95 0.00 -16.71 -0.24
N ARG A 96 -1.26 -16.62 -0.71
CA ARG A 96 -1.61 -16.36 -2.11
C ARG A 96 -1.07 -15.02 -2.59
N LEU A 97 -1.21 -13.97 -1.78
CA LEU A 97 -0.65 -12.64 -2.04
C LEU A 97 0.89 -12.72 -2.16
N LEU A 98 1.56 -13.27 -1.14
CA LEU A 98 3.03 -13.33 -1.11
C LEU A 98 3.60 -14.12 -2.30
N ASN A 99 2.94 -15.20 -2.70
CA ASN A 99 3.33 -15.97 -3.89
C ASN A 99 3.16 -15.17 -5.18
N ARG A 100 2.11 -14.34 -5.28
CA ARG A 100 1.91 -13.49 -6.45
C ARG A 100 2.98 -12.41 -6.58
N ILE A 101 3.32 -11.75 -5.48
CA ILE A 101 4.42 -10.78 -5.43
C ILE A 101 5.74 -11.46 -5.82
N ARG A 102 6.04 -12.63 -5.26
CA ARG A 102 7.24 -13.41 -5.61
C ARG A 102 7.30 -13.71 -7.11
N THR A 103 6.19 -14.20 -7.66
CA THR A 103 6.07 -14.52 -9.10
C THR A 103 6.30 -13.27 -9.95
N ARG A 104 5.75 -12.12 -9.53
CA ARG A 104 5.90 -10.87 -10.27
C ARG A 104 7.34 -10.37 -10.29
N LEU A 105 8.04 -10.45 -9.16
CA LEU A 105 9.42 -10.00 -9.00
C LEU A 105 10.44 -10.88 -9.72
N GLN A 106 10.09 -12.14 -10.00
CA GLN A 106 10.91 -13.05 -10.80
C GLN A 106 10.80 -12.78 -12.31
N ARG A 107 9.75 -12.07 -12.76
CA ARG A 107 9.58 -11.70 -14.16
C ARG A 107 10.35 -10.42 -14.45
N PRO A 108 11.21 -10.37 -15.48
CA PRO A 108 11.80 -9.11 -15.94
C PRO A 108 10.66 -8.11 -16.18
N GLY A 109 10.82 -6.88 -15.65
CA GLY A 109 9.84 -5.81 -15.84
C GLY A 109 9.60 -5.55 -17.33
N PRO A 110 8.40 -5.10 -17.75
CA PRO A 110 8.19 -4.70 -19.13
C PRO A 110 9.18 -3.58 -19.46
N VAL A 111 10.02 -3.80 -20.47
CA VAL A 111 10.87 -2.75 -21.03
C VAL A 111 9.93 -1.78 -21.76
N ARG A 112 9.63 -0.63 -21.16
CA ARG A 112 9.00 0.50 -21.85
C ARG A 112 10.01 1.62 -21.99
N PHE A 113 10.40 1.87 -23.24
CA PHE A 113 11.13 3.07 -23.63
C PHE A 113 10.18 4.27 -23.43
N TRP A 114 10.50 5.13 -22.48
CA TRP A 114 9.96 6.49 -22.46
C TRP A 114 10.30 7.15 -23.80
N ASN A 115 9.30 7.61 -24.55
CA ASN A 115 9.42 8.10 -25.93
C ASN A 115 9.49 9.63 -26.04
N GLY A 116 10.00 10.32 -25.01
CA GLY A 116 10.31 11.75 -25.13
C GLY A 116 9.28 12.74 -24.58
N SER A 117 8.13 12.31 -24.06
CA SER A 117 7.20 13.24 -23.41
C SER A 117 7.56 13.39 -21.93
N SER A 118 8.30 14.44 -21.59
CA SER A 118 8.67 14.76 -20.21
C SER A 118 7.41 14.86 -19.34
N PRO A 119 7.40 14.32 -18.11
CA PRO A 119 6.35 14.68 -17.17
C PRO A 119 6.40 16.21 -16.98
N PRO A 120 5.25 16.92 -16.94
CA PRO A 120 5.26 18.36 -16.74
C PRO A 120 5.99 18.65 -15.43
N THR A 121 7.08 19.41 -15.51
CA THR A 121 7.80 19.89 -14.35
C THR A 121 6.86 20.79 -13.55
N GLY A 122 6.94 20.72 -12.22
CA GLY A 122 6.04 21.42 -11.28
C GLY A 122 6.08 22.96 -11.35
N GLU A 123 6.74 23.53 -12.35
CA GLU A 123 6.86 24.96 -12.61
C GLU A 123 5.65 25.50 -13.41
N ASP A 124 5.02 24.67 -14.26
CA ASP A 124 3.85 25.04 -15.07
C ASP A 124 2.55 25.22 -14.27
N ARG A 125 2.49 24.78 -13.01
CA ARG A 125 1.29 24.93 -12.16
C ARG A 125 1.16 26.31 -11.50
N ARG A 126 2.19 27.17 -11.57
CA ARG A 126 2.14 28.52 -10.98
C ARG A 126 1.67 29.62 -11.93
N ALA A 127 1.56 29.36 -13.23
CA ALA A 127 1.09 30.33 -14.21
C ALA A 127 -0.44 30.31 -14.44
N ALA A 128 -1.16 29.33 -13.89
CA ALA A 128 -2.60 29.14 -14.14
C ALA A 128 -3.52 29.50 -12.96
N LEU A 129 -2.99 30.15 -11.92
CA LEU A 129 -3.79 30.69 -10.80
C LEU A 129 -3.31 32.10 -10.43
N VAL A 130 -3.63 33.06 -11.29
CA VAL A 130 -3.90 34.45 -10.90
C VAL A 130 -5.11 34.88 -11.72
N PRO A 131 -6.21 35.36 -11.08
CA PRO A 131 -7.40 35.84 -11.79
C PRO A 131 -7.14 37.12 -12.60
#